data_AF-A0A2E3NKG6-F1
#
_entry.id   AF-A0A2E3NKG6-F1
#
_cell.length_a   1.000
_cell.length_b   1.000
_cell.length_c   1.000
_cell.angle_alpha   90.00
_cell.angle_beta   90.00
_cell.angle_gamma   90.00
#
_symmetry.space_group_name_H-M   'P 1'
#
loop_
_entity.id
_entity.type
_entity.pdbx_description
1 polymer ?
#
loop_
_entity_poly.entity_id
_entity_poly.type
_entity_poly.pdbx_seq_one_letter_code
_entity_poly.pdbx_strand_id
1 'polypeptide(L)' 'MSDDYAYDKDFLPYLDELPRVADYSTAEKIQAVREEREGSAVVIPESDEVTREDRAIHGLNGAPDVPIRIYR' A
#
# COMPACT_ATOMS: atom_id res chain seq x y z
N MET A 1 14.17 -28.88 -1.44
CA MET A 1 12.83 -28.58 -0.91
C MET A 1 12.19 -27.64 -1.91
N SER A 2 11.40 -28.17 -2.83
CA SER A 2 10.54 -27.37 -3.69
C SER A 2 9.20 -27.32 -2.98
N ASP A 3 8.97 -26.26 -2.21
CA ASP A 3 7.61 -25.92 -1.80
C ASP A 3 6.89 -25.48 -3.07
N ASP A 4 6.26 -26.46 -3.72
CA ASP A 4 5.43 -26.25 -4.89
C ASP A 4 4.12 -25.61 -4.38
N TYR A 5 4.20 -24.33 -4.03
CA TYR A 5 3.04 -23.54 -3.71
C TYR A 5 2.13 -23.58 -4.93
N ALA A 6 0.95 -24.18 -4.78
CA ALA A 6 -0.09 -24.12 -5.79
C ALA A 6 -0.63 -22.68 -5.85
N TYR A 7 0.13 -21.80 -6.50
CA TYR A 7 -0.34 -20.47 -6.85
C TYR A 7 -1.54 -20.63 -7.78
N ASP A 8 -2.57 -19.82 -7.54
CA ASP A 8 -3.68 -19.73 -8.47
C ASP A 8 -3.15 -19.27 -9.84
N LYS A 9 -3.60 -19.94 -10.89
CA LYS A 9 -3.09 -19.79 -12.27
C LYS A 9 -3.25 -18.37 -12.78
N ASP A 10 -4.27 -17.67 -12.28
CA ASP A 10 -4.56 -16.30 -12.65
C ASP A 10 -3.47 -15.33 -12.16
N PHE A 11 -2.68 -15.72 -11.14
CA PHE A 11 -1.62 -14.88 -10.58
C PHE A 11 -0.23 -15.17 -11.16
N LEU A 12 -0.03 -16.31 -11.83
CA LEU A 12 1.28 -16.70 -12.37
C LEU A 12 1.95 -15.63 -13.25
N PRO A 13 1.23 -14.90 -14.14
CA PRO A 13 1.85 -13.86 -14.96
C PRO A 13 2.40 -12.67 -14.17
N TYR A 14 1.89 -12.42 -12.96
CA TYR A 14 2.21 -11.23 -12.16
C TYR A 14 3.26 -11.49 -11.07
N LEU A 15 3.67 -12.75 -10.85
CA LEU A 15 4.58 -13.09 -9.76
C LEU A 15 5.95 -12.41 -9.89
N ASP A 16 6.45 -12.25 -11.12
CA ASP A 16 7.73 -11.58 -11.38
C ASP A 16 7.64 -10.04 -11.27
N GLU A 17 6.44 -9.48 -11.24
CA GLU A 17 6.20 -8.04 -11.04
C GLU A 17 6.19 -7.66 -9.55
N LEU A 18 6.13 -8.65 -8.65
CA LEU A 18 6.11 -8.40 -7.22
C LEU A 18 7.50 -8.01 -6.69
N PRO A 19 7.61 -6.96 -5.86
CA PRO A 19 8.88 -6.59 -5.24
C PRO A 19 9.37 -7.68 -4.30
N ARG A 20 10.68 -7.87 -4.25
CA ARG A 20 11.36 -8.83 -3.39
C ARG A 20 11.81 -8.15 -2.10
N VAL A 21 12.13 -8.96 -1.08
CA VAL A 21 12.63 -8.45 0.21
C VAL A 21 13.88 -7.57 0.04
N ALA A 22 14.74 -7.89 -0.94
CA ALA A 22 15.95 -7.10 -1.24
C ALA A 22 15.64 -5.67 -1.71
N ASP A 23 14.44 -5.43 -2.24
CA ASP A 23 13.97 -4.11 -2.70
C ASP A 23 13.58 -3.20 -1.52
N TYR A 24 13.54 -3.74 -0.30
CA TYR A 24 13.28 -2.97 0.93
C TYR A 24 14.50 -2.90 1.87
N SER A 25 15.69 -3.22 1.36
CA SER A 25 16.90 -3.35 2.18
C SER A 25 17.49 -2.03 2.70
N THR A 26 17.03 -0.88 2.19
CA THR A 26 17.53 0.46 2.56
C THR A 26 16.40 1.46 2.54
N ALA A 27 16.57 2.59 3.24
CA ALA A 27 15.57 3.65 3.25
C ALA A 27 15.32 4.20 1.84
N GLU A 28 16.37 4.37 1.04
CA GLU A 28 16.30 4.87 -0.33
C GLU A 28 15.49 3.95 -1.23
N LYS A 29 15.74 2.64 -1.18
CA LYS A 29 14.96 1.67 -1.96
C LYS A 29 13.49 1.60 -1.51
N ILE A 30 13.24 1.71 -0.21
CA ILE A 30 11.88 1.80 0.33
C ILE A 30 11.15 3.01 -0.25
N GLN A 31 11.80 4.18 -0.33
CA GLN A 31 11.18 5.36 -0.93
C GLN A 31 10.93 5.18 -2.43
N ALA A 32 11.90 4.63 -3.17
CA ALA A 32 11.73 4.36 -4.60
C ALA A 32 10.50 3.48 -4.90
N VAL A 33 10.31 2.40 -4.11
CA VAL A 33 9.14 1.52 -4.25
C VAL A 33 7.83 2.23 -3.87
N ARG A 34 7.86 3.16 -2.89
CA ARG A 34 6.68 3.94 -2.50
C ARG A 34 6.26 4.93 -3.59
N GLU A 35 7.22 5.60 -4.20
CA GLU A 35 6.98 6.54 -5.30
C GLU A 35 6.39 5.83 -6.54
N GLU A 36 6.96 4.66 -6.90
CA GLU A 36 6.43 3.83 -7.98
C GLU A 36 4.98 3.39 -7.71
N ARG A 37 4.68 3.02 -6.46
CA ARG A 37 3.33 2.65 -6.04
C ARG A 37 2.36 3.82 -6.08
N GLU A 38 2.79 5.02 -5.71
CA GLU A 38 1.96 6.23 -5.78
C GLU A 38 1.60 6.56 -7.23
N GLY A 39 2.55 6.42 -8.16
CA GLY A 39 2.33 6.64 -9.60
C GLY A 39 1.43 5.59 -10.27
N SER A 40 1.37 4.38 -9.74
CA SER A 40 0.54 3.27 -10.25
C SER A 40 -0.76 3.06 -9.47
N ALA A 41 -1.06 3.92 -8.48
CA ALA A 41 -2.25 3.78 -7.67
C ALA A 41 -3.53 3.93 -8.52
N VAL A 42 -4.36 2.88 -8.50
CA VAL A 42 -5.68 2.93 -9.14
C VAL A 42 -6.57 3.89 -8.36
N VAL A 43 -7.05 4.93 -9.05
CA VAL A 43 -8.07 5.83 -8.49
C VAL A 43 -9.35 5.03 -8.32
N ILE A 44 -9.71 4.75 -7.07
CA ILE A 44 -10.99 4.11 -6.75
C ILE A 44 -12.08 5.17 -6.93
N PRO A 45 -13.10 4.94 -7.77
CA PRO A 45 -14.20 5.88 -7.94
C PRO A 45 -14.90 6.10 -6.60
N GLU A 46 -15.30 7.35 -6.33
CA GLU A 46 -16.08 7.67 -5.16
C GLU A 46 -17.46 7.00 -5.27
N SER A 47 -17.94 6.45 -4.15
CA SER A 47 -19.29 5.88 -4.06
C SER A 47 -20.21 6.93 -3.45
N ASP A 48 -21.35 7.20 -4.08
CA ASP A 48 -22.38 8.09 -3.55
C ASP A 48 -23.06 7.53 -2.29
N GLU A 49 -22.89 6.23 -2.02
CA GLU A 49 -23.47 5.54 -0.86
C GLU A 49 -22.62 5.67 0.41
N VAL A 50 -21.38 6.14 0.30
CA VAL A 50 -20.42 6.21 1.41
C VAL A 50 -19.90 7.63 1.55
N THR A 51 -20.10 8.22 2.72
CA THR A 51 -19.56 9.54 3.03
C THR A 51 -18.09 9.42 3.42
N ARG A 52 -17.23 10.26 2.83
CA ARG A 52 -15.81 10.36 3.17
C ARG A 52 -15.54 11.61 4.01
N GLU A 53 -14.85 11.43 5.14
CA GLU A 53 -14.42 12.51 6.02
C GLU A 53 -12.94 12.36 6.40
N ASP A 54 -12.12 13.36 6.09
CA ASP A 54 -10.71 13.41 6.46
C ASP A 54 -10.54 14.22 7.76
N ARG A 55 -9.84 13.64 8.74
CA ARG A 55 -9.55 14.27 10.04
C ARG A 55 -8.09 14.07 10.44
N ALA A 56 -7.66 14.81 11.45
CA ALA A 56 -6.39 14.57 12.12
C ALA A 56 -6.65 14.22 13.59
N ILE A 57 -5.94 13.22 14.12
CA ILE A 57 -5.95 12.88 15.55
C ILE A 57 -4.62 13.32 16.15
N HIS A 58 -4.68 13.92 17.35
CA HIS A 58 -3.46 14.33 18.05
C HIS A 58 -2.51 13.17 18.34
N GLY A 59 -1.24 13.38 18.01
CA GLY A 59 -0.17 12.45 18.34
C GLY A 59 0.12 12.40 19.84
N LEU A 60 0.53 11.23 20.33
CA LEU A 60 0.91 11.05 21.73
C LEU A 60 2.30 11.63 22.01
N ASN A 61 2.53 12.10 23.23
CA ASN A 61 3.85 12.54 23.72
C ASN A 61 4.53 13.61 22.84
N GLY A 62 3.74 14.53 22.26
CA GLY A 62 4.25 15.57 21.38
C GLY A 62 4.62 15.08 19.97
N ALA A 63 4.24 13.85 19.61
CA ALA A 63 4.33 13.38 18.24
C ALA A 63 3.39 14.18 17.32
N PRO A 64 3.68 14.24 16.01
CA PRO A 64 2.82 14.91 15.04
C PRO A 64 1.40 14.33 15.01
N ASP A 65 0.45 15.15 14.56
CA ASP A 65 -0.91 14.70 14.31
C ASP A 65 -0.94 13.61 13.23
N VAL A 66 -1.79 12.61 13.45
CA VAL A 66 -1.95 11.45 12.56
C VAL A 66 -3.16 11.72 11.64
N PRO A 67 -2.97 11.78 10.31
CA PRO A 67 -4.08 11.92 9.38
C PRO A 67 -4.88 10.61 9.32
N ILE A 68 -6.20 10.73 9.36
CA ILE A 68 -7.14 9.62 9.24
C ILE A 68 -8.21 9.94 8.20
N ARG A 69 -8.76 8.88 7.60
CA ARG A 69 -9.90 8.95 6.69
C ARG A 69 -11.01 8.04 7.21
N ILE A 70 -12.20 8.60 7.36
CA ILE A 70 -13.38 7.92 7.87
C ILE A 70 -14.36 7.73 6.71
N TYR A 71 -14.82 6.50 6.53
CA TYR A 71 -15.89 6.13 5.61
C TYR A 71 -17.12 5.75 6.42
N ARG A 72 -18.28 6.33 6.12
CA ARG A 72 -19.56 6.09 6.82
C ARG A 72 -20.69 5.85 5.85
#